data_AF-A0A5A5TX49-F1
#
_entry.id   AF-A0A5A5TX49-F1
#
_cell.length_a   1.000
_cell.length_b   1.000
_cell.length_c   1.000
_cell.angle_alpha   90.00
_cell.angle_beta   90.00
_cell.angle_gamma   90.00
#
_symmetry.space_group_name_H-M   'P 1'
#
loop_
_entity.id
_entity.type
_entity.pdbx_description
1 polymer ?
#
loop_
_entity_poly.entity_id
_entity_poly.type
_entity_poly.pdbx_seq_one_letter_code
_entity_poly.pdbx_strand_id
1 'polypeptide(L)'
;MGFYDQKVLADKQKSAQAQLDNIDFKLKKINDRSVQDLYDQHEIRTLTTQRDRLKIILQQLERQLRHSKSANKHAATQHFVRTNTHQHDL
;
A
#
# COMPACT_ATOMS: atom_id res chain seq x y z
N MET A 1 -4.66 2.53 -17.94
CA MET A 1 -4.01 1.91 -16.76
C MET A 1 -5.08 1.15 -15.99
N GLY A 2 -4.91 -0.16 -15.79
CA GLY A 2 -5.93 -1.00 -15.14
C GLY A 2 -6.18 -0.54 -13.71
N PHE A 3 -7.43 -0.22 -13.39
CA PHE A 3 -7.85 0.01 -12.02
C PHE A 3 -7.77 -1.33 -11.29
N TYR A 4 -6.74 -1.52 -10.47
CA TYR A 4 -6.73 -2.64 -9.54
C TYR A 4 -7.92 -2.47 -8.59
N ASP A 5 -8.68 -3.54 -8.40
CA ASP A 5 -9.77 -3.59 -7.42
C ASP A 5 -9.25 -3.10 -6.06
N GLN A 6 -9.98 -2.17 -5.43
CA GLN A 6 -9.64 -1.60 -4.14
C GLN A 6 -9.37 -2.69 -3.09
N LYS A 7 -10.08 -3.82 -3.18
CA LYS A 7 -9.87 -4.99 -2.31
C LYS A 7 -8.47 -5.60 -2.50
N VAL A 8 -8.04 -5.78 -3.75
CA VAL A 8 -6.71 -6.31 -4.09
C VAL A 8 -5.60 -5.39 -3.58
N LEU A 9 -5.78 -4.08 -3.71
CA LEU A 9 -4.82 -3.09 -3.19
C LEU A 9 -4.75 -3.10 -1.66
N ALA A 10 -5.90 -3.23 -0.98
CA ALA A 10 -5.96 -3.33 0.47
C ALA A 10 -5.30 -4.63 1.00
N ASP A 11 -5.54 -5.76 0.33
CA ASP A 11 -4.92 -7.05 0.68
C ASP A 11 -3.40 -7.00 0.50
N LYS A 12 -2.92 -6.39 -0.60
CA LYS A 12 -1.49 -6.14 -0.83
C LYS A 12 -0.89 -5.25 0.25
N GLN A 13 -1.59 -4.19 0.66
CA GLN A 13 -1.12 -3.30 1.73
C GLN A 13 -1.01 -4.06 3.05
N LYS A 14 -2.02 -4.87 3.41
CA LYS A 14 -2.01 -5.68 4.63
C LYS A 14 -0.85 -6.68 4.64
N SER A 15 -0.62 -7.37 3.52
CA SER A 15 0.50 -8.31 3.37
C SER A 15 1.85 -7.60 3.48
N ALA A 16 2.02 -6.46 2.81
CA ALA A 16 3.24 -5.66 2.90
C ALA A 16 3.50 -5.14 4.32
N GLN A 17 2.46 -4.75 5.05
CA GLN A 17 2.58 -4.33 6.45
C GLN A 17 3.03 -5.48 7.35
N ALA A 18 2.41 -6.66 7.20
CA ALA A 18 2.81 -7.85 7.97
C ALA A 18 4.27 -8.25 7.71
N GLN A 19 4.75 -8.10 6.47
CA GLN A 19 6.16 -8.33 6.14
C GLN A 19 7.08 -7.29 6.78
N LEU A 20 6.68 -6.02 6.80
CA LEU A 20 7.43 -4.95 7.45
C LEU A 20 7.57 -5.23 8.97
N ASP A 21 6.47 -5.56 9.63
CA ASP A 21 6.45 -5.87 11.07
C ASP A 21 7.33 -7.08 11.39
N ASN A 22 7.36 -8.09 10.51
CA ASN A 22 8.25 -9.25 10.67
C ASN A 22 9.73 -8.88 10.57
N ILE A 23 10.08 -8.01 9.61
CA ILE A 23 11.46 -7.54 9.44
C ILE A 23 11.88 -6.69 10.64
N ASP A 24 11.02 -5.79 11.12
CA ASP A 24 11.31 -4.97 12.30
C ASP A 24 11.50 -5.84 13.55
N PHE A 25 10.67 -6.89 13.70
CA PHE A 25 10.86 -7.88 14.77
C PHE A 25 12.21 -8.62 14.67
N LYS A 26 12.60 -9.07 13.47
CA LYS A 26 13.90 -9.75 13.26
C LYS A 26 15.07 -8.81 13.56
N LEU A 27 15.03 -7.58 13.07
CA LEU A 27 16.04 -6.56 13.34
C LEU A 27 16.18 -6.30 14.83
N LYS A 28 15.06 -6.15 15.55
CA LYS A 28 15.07 -6.00 17.01
C LYS A 28 15.75 -7.20 17.68
N LYS A 29 15.38 -8.42 17.31
CA LYS A 29 15.97 -9.64 17.88
C LYS A 29 17.49 -9.75 17.66
N ILE A 30 18.00 -9.30 16.51
CA ILE A 30 19.44 -9.30 16.23
C ILE A 30 20.14 -8.18 17.01
N ASN A 31 19.52 -7.01 17.12
CA ASN A 31 20.06 -5.87 17.87
C ASN A 31 20.07 -6.08 19.39
N ASP A 32 19.18 -6.92 19.92
CA ASP A 32 19.12 -7.27 21.34
C ASP A 32 20.22 -8.30 21.75
N ARG A 33 21.00 -8.83 20.80
CA ARG A 33 22.10 -9.77 21.10
C ARG A 33 23.31 -9.04 21.66
N SER A 34 23.96 -9.63 22.67
CA SER A 34 25.14 -9.06 23.34
C SER A 34 26.39 -9.01 22.48
N VAL A 35 26.52 -9.92 21.51
CA VAL A 35 27.61 -9.98 20.54
C VAL A 35 27.00 -10.19 19.16
N GLN A 36 27.43 -9.38 18.20
CA GLN A 36 27.04 -9.48 16.80
C GLN A 36 28.26 -9.90 15.98
N ASP A 37 28.12 -10.99 15.22
CA ASP A 37 29.15 -11.46 14.33
C ASP A 37 29.00 -10.85 12.92
N LEU A 38 29.89 -11.25 12.00
CA LEU A 38 29.83 -10.79 10.60
C LEU A 38 28.54 -11.23 9.90
N TYR A 39 27.96 -12.36 10.30
CA TYR A 39 26.70 -12.85 9.75
C TYR A 39 25.54 -11.93 10.18
N ASP A 40 25.47 -11.57 11.46
CA ASP A 40 24.47 -10.65 11.99
C ASP A 40 24.57 -9.27 11.31
N GLN A 41 25.79 -8.77 11.08
CA GLN A 41 25.99 -7.50 10.36
C GLN A 41 25.47 -7.57 8.91
N HIS A 42 25.71 -8.68 8.22
CA HIS A 42 25.20 -8.91 6.87
C HIS A 42 23.67 -9.04 6.86
N GLU A 43 23.10 -9.75 7.84
CA GLU A 43 21.66 -9.92 7.99
C GLU A 43 20.97 -8.57 8.27
N ILE A 44 21.52 -7.74 9.17
CA ILE A 44 21.02 -6.39 9.46
C ILE A 44 20.98 -5.53 8.18
N ARG A 45 22.06 -5.53 7.38
CA ARG A 45 22.11 -4.76 6.13
C ARG A 45 21.06 -5.23 5.12
N THR A 46 20.90 -6.54 5.00
CA THR A 46 19.92 -7.15 4.10
C THR A 46 18.49 -6.81 4.51
N LEU A 47 18.16 -7.01 5.79
CA LEU A 47 16.86 -6.70 6.36
C LEU A 47 16.54 -5.21 6.29
N THR A 48 17.50 -4.33 6.56
CA THR A 48 17.33 -2.88 6.43
C THR A 48 16.98 -2.49 4.99
N THR A 49 17.69 -3.06 4.01
CA THR A 49 17.41 -2.81 2.60
C THR A 49 16.01 -3.28 2.20
N GLN A 50 15.60 -4.47 2.67
CA GLN A 50 14.26 -5.00 2.42
C GLN A 50 13.17 -4.13 3.07
N ARG A 51 13.38 -3.70 4.32
CA ARG A 51 12.48 -2.80 5.06
C ARG A 51 12.26 -1.50 4.30
N ASP A 52 13.32 -0.87 3.82
CA ASP A 52 13.23 0.43 3.15
C ASP A 52 12.52 0.31 1.80
N ARG A 53 12.74 -0.79 1.06
CA ARG A 53 11.96 -1.11 -0.15
C ARG A 53 10.48 -1.32 0.15
N LEU A 54 10.15 -2.04 1.22
CA LEU A 54 8.75 -2.27 1.62
C LEU A 54 8.04 -0.97 2.01
N LYS A 55 8.72 -0.03 2.68
CA LYS A 55 8.16 1.31 2.97
C LYS A 55 7.78 2.06 1.69
N ILE A 56 8.62 1.99 0.65
CA ILE A 56 8.31 2.61 -0.65
C ILE A 56 7.07 1.98 -1.28
N ILE A 57 6.96 0.65 -1.25
CA ILE A 57 5.80 -0.09 -1.77
C ILE A 57 4.53 0.29 -1.01
N LEU A 58 4.58 0.35 0.32
CA LEU A 58 3.44 0.78 1.14
C LEU A 58 2.97 2.19 0.78
N GLN A 59 3.89 3.16 0.64
CA GLN A 59 3.56 4.51 0.19
C GLN A 59 2.93 4.55 -1.21
N GLN A 60 3.35 3.67 -2.13
CA GLN A 60 2.74 3.54 -3.45
C GLN A 60 1.33 2.95 -3.37
N LEU A 61 1.13 1.89 -2.59
CA LEU A 61 -0.19 1.28 -2.37
C LEU A 61 -1.17 2.25 -1.72
N GLU A 62 -0.73 3.03 -0.74
CA GLU A 62 -1.54 4.08 -0.12
C GLU A 62 -1.97 5.15 -1.12
N ARG A 63 -1.05 5.60 -2.00
CA ARG A 63 -1.40 6.54 -3.08
C ARG A 63 -2.46 5.94 -4.00
N GLN A 64 -2.28 4.69 -4.43
CA GLN A 64 -3.22 3.99 -5.30
C GLN A 64 -4.61 3.84 -4.65
N LEU A 65 -4.67 3.50 -3.36
CA LEU A 65 -5.92 3.40 -2.62
C LEU A 65 -6.63 4.75 -2.48
N ARG A 66 -5.90 5.84 -2.24
CA ARG A 66 -6.49 7.20 -2.21
C ARG A 66 -7.08 7.57 -3.57
N HIS A 67 -6.37 7.30 -4.66
CA HIS A 67 -6.86 7.58 -6.02
C HIS A 67 -8.04 6.69 -6.42
N SER A 68 -8.06 5.42 -6.00
CA SER A 68 -9.20 4.52 -6.21
C SER A 68 -10.46 5.05 -5.49
N LYS A 69 -10.34 5.51 -4.25
CA LYS A 69 -11.46 6.13 -3.51
C LYS A 69 -11.96 7.42 -4.16
N SER A 70 -11.08 8.28 -4.67
CA SER A 70 -11.49 9.51 -5.37
C SER A 70 -12.16 9.21 -6.72
N ALA A 71 -11.64 8.24 -7.47
CA ALA A 71 -12.24 7.82 -8.74
C ALA A 71 -13.66 7.26 -8.54
N ASN A 72 -13.88 6.47 -7.50
CA ASN A 72 -15.20 5.93 -7.19
C ASN A 72 -16.21 7.03 -6.81
N LYS A 73 -15.76 8.10 -6.13
CA LYS A 73 -16.60 9.29 -5.86
C LYS A 73 -17.01 10.00 -7.15
N HIS A 74 -16.07 10.24 -8.08
CA HIS A 74 -16.39 10.90 -9.34
C HIS A 74 -17.29 10.07 -10.25
N ALA A 75 -17.12 8.74 -10.28
CA ALA A 75 -18.03 7.85 -10.99
C ALA A 75 -19.43 7.89 -10.37
N ALA A 76 -19.55 7.82 -9.05
CA ALA A 76 -20.83 7.95 -8.35
C ALA A 76 -21.52 9.31 -8.60
N THR A 77 -20.78 10.42 -8.63
CA THR A 77 -21.34 11.74 -8.96
C THR A 77 -21.83 11.83 -10.41
N GLN A 78 -21.15 11.19 -11.38
CA GLN A 78 -21.57 11.23 -12.79
C GLN A 78 -22.83 10.39 -13.07
N HIS A 79 -23.10 9.34 -12.29
CA HIS A 79 -24.34 8.55 -12.44
C HIS A 79 -25.60 9.27 -11.95
N PHE A 80 -25.48 10.30 -11.11
CA PHE A 80 -26.63 11.11 -10.65
C PHE A 80 -26.93 12.35 -11.52
N VAL A 81 -26.06 12.72 -12.47
CA VAL A 81 -26.28 13.86 -13.39
C VAL A 81 -26.85 13.39 -14.75
N ARG A 82 -27.54 12.25 -14.78
CA ARG A 82 -28.29 11.78 -15.96
C ARG A 82 -29.73 11.43 -15.58
N THR A 83 -30.44 12.34 -14.94
CA THR A 83 -31.90 12.31 -14.97
C THR A 83 -32.43 13.73 -15.18
N ASN A 84 -33.30 13.86 -16.20
CA ASN A 84 -34.09 15.03 -16.57
C ASN A 84 -33.39 16.24 -17.21
N THR A 85 -33.03 16.10 -18.49
CA THR A 85 -33.36 17.18 -19.44
C THR A 85 -34.77 16.93 -19.96
N HIS A 86 -35.71 17.76 -19.48
CA HIS A 86 -37.07 17.95 -20.02
C HIS A 86 -37.01 18.12 -21.55
N GLN A 87 -37.80 17.35 -22.30
CA GLN A 87 -39.17 17.69 -22.73
C GLN A 87 -39.26 18.94 -23.62
N HIS A 88 -39.75 18.70 -24.83
CA HIS A 88 -40.35 19.63 -25.79
C HIS A 88 -39.43 20.69 -26.42
N ASP A 89 -38.90 20.36 -27.60
CA ASP A 89 -38.83 21.34 -28.69
C ASP A 89 -39.85 20.93 -29.76
N LEU A 90 -40.70 21.91 -30.10
CA LEU A 90 -41.77 21.90 -31.09
C LEU A 90 -41.23 21.84 -32.53
#